data_AF-T1FXL4-F1
#
_entry.id   AF-T1FXL4-F1
#
_cell.length_a   1.000
_cell.length_b   1.000
_cell.length_c   1.000
_cell.angle_alpha   90.00
_cell.angle_beta   90.00
_cell.angle_gamma   90.00
#
_symmetry.space_group_name_H-M   'P 1'
#
loop_
_entity.id
_entity.type
_entity.pdbx_description
1 polymer ?
#
loop_
_entity_poly.entity_id
_entity_poly.type
_entity_poly.pdbx_seq_one_letter_code
_entity_poly.pdbx_strand_id
1 'polypeptide(L)' 'SLPPVETKSTHLWRFMRDLLDDPQFNPVYIKWENREKGVFRIVPGQSKNIARLWGMKKNNPTMTFDKMSRSLR' A
#
# COMPACT_ATOMS: atom_id res chain seq x y z
N SER A 1 19.11 22.79 -4.76
CA SER A 1 18.71 21.87 -5.85
C SER A 1 17.61 20.96 -5.35
N LEU A 2 16.54 20.76 -6.12
CA LEU A 2 15.56 19.72 -5.79
C LEU A 2 16.25 18.34 -5.84
N PRO A 3 15.95 17.41 -4.92
CA PRO A 3 16.45 16.04 -5.04
C PRO A 3 15.97 15.44 -6.37
N PRO A 4 16.73 14.52 -6.98
CA PRO A 4 16.25 13.81 -8.16
C PRO A 4 14.87 13.22 -7.87
N VAL A 5 13.93 13.39 -8.79
CA VAL A 5 12.71 12.58 -8.79
C VAL A 5 13.17 11.16 -9.09
N GLU A 6 13.53 10.42 -8.04
CA GLU A 6 13.72 8.99 -8.14
C GLU A 6 12.48 8.44 -8.83
N THR A 7 12.66 7.85 -10.00
CA THR A 7 11.70 6.97 -10.65
C THR A 7 11.62 5.70 -9.82
N LYS A 8 11.15 5.84 -8.57
CA LYS A 8 11.16 4.82 -7.52
C LYS A 8 10.50 3.60 -8.10
N SER A 9 11.30 2.56 -8.35
CA SER A 9 10.80 1.24 -8.66
C SER A 9 9.77 0.90 -7.58
N THR A 10 8.51 0.94 -7.98
CA THR A 10 7.38 0.94 -7.06
C THR A 10 7.14 -0.51 -6.68
N HIS A 11 7.78 -0.87 -5.56
CA HIS A 11 7.62 -2.14 -4.88
C HIS A 11 6.39 -2.08 -3.97
N LEU A 12 5.60 -3.15 -3.98
CA LEU A 12 4.34 -3.19 -3.24
C LEU A 12 4.55 -3.06 -1.73
N TRP A 13 5.58 -3.70 -1.16
CA TRP A 13 5.90 -3.59 0.27
C TRP A 13 6.18 -2.14 0.72
N ARG A 14 6.84 -1.33 -0.13
CA ARG A 14 7.10 0.08 0.16
C ARG A 14 5.78 0.86 0.19
N PHE A 15 4.92 0.65 -0.80
CA PHE A 15 3.59 1.26 -0.81
C PHE A 15 2.73 0.86 0.40
N MET A 16 2.74 -0.41 0.80
CA MET A 16 2.01 -0.86 1.99
C MET A 16 2.53 -0.19 3.27
N ARG A 17 3.85 0.00 3.39
CA ARG A 17 4.46 0.77 4.48
C ARG A 17 4.12 2.27 4.40
N ASP A 18 4.18 2.88 3.22
CA ASP A 18 3.80 4.28 3.01
C ASP A 18 2.37 4.53 3.52
N LEU A 19 1.42 3.61 3.27
CA LEU A 19 0.04 3.68 3.79
C LEU A 19 -0.07 3.44 5.32
N LEU A 20 0.92 2.78 5.93
CA LEU A 20 0.94 2.48 7.37
C LEU A 20 1.58 3.60 8.21
N ASP A 21 2.43 4.43 7.60
CA ASP A 21 3.03 5.60 8.23
C ASP A 21 2.21 6.90 8.00
N ASP A 22 1.21 6.88 7.12
CA ASP A 22 0.32 8.02 6.80
C ASP A 22 -1.00 7.99 7.61
N PRO A 23 -1.30 8.98 8.46
CA PRO A 23 -2.53 9.06 9.25
C PRO A 23 -3.85 9.16 8.44
N GLN A 24 -3.80 9.52 7.16
CA GLN A 24 -4.99 9.49 6.29
C GLN A 24 -5.41 8.05 5.94
N PHE A 25 -4.45 7.13 5.90
CA PHE A 25 -4.67 5.74 5.53
C PHE A 25 -4.64 4.77 6.73
N ASN A 26 -3.90 5.11 7.79
CA ASN A 26 -3.85 4.36 9.04
C ASN A 26 -4.54 5.15 10.18
N PRO A 27 -5.60 4.62 10.83
CA PRO A 27 -6.04 3.22 10.82
C PRO A 27 -7.22 2.91 9.88
N VAL A 28 -7.59 3.81 8.97
CA VAL A 28 -8.86 3.74 8.20
C VAL A 28 -8.89 2.61 7.17
N TYR A 29 -7.79 2.38 6.45
CA TYR A 29 -7.67 1.40 5.36
C TYR A 29 -6.78 0.22 5.77
N ILE A 30 -5.69 0.52 6.48
CA ILE A 30 -4.67 -0.43 6.92
C ILE A 30 -4.19 0.00 8.30
N LYS A 31 -3.87 -0.93 9.19
CA LYS A 31 -3.35 -0.59 10.52
C LYS A 31 -2.32 -1.59 11.02
N TRP A 32 -1.37 -1.11 11.82
CA TRP A 32 -0.51 -1.95 12.62
C TRP A 32 -1.35 -2.76 13.63
N GLU A 33 -1.03 -4.04 13.77
CA GLU A 33 -1.44 -4.86 14.93
C GLU A 33 -0.24 -5.02 15.89
N ASN A 34 0.98 -5.09 15.35
CA ASN A 34 2.23 -4.93 16.10
C ASN A 34 3.29 -4.29 15.20
N ARG A 35 3.61 -3.00 15.44
CA ARG A 35 4.56 -2.22 14.62
C ARG A 35 5.99 -2.77 14.71
N GLU A 36 6.43 -3.16 15.91
CA GLU A 36 7.78 -3.67 16.16
C GLU A 36 8.06 -4.99 15.42
N LYS A 37 7.06 -5.88 15.37
CA LYS A 37 7.11 -7.16 14.66
C LYS A 37 6.71 -7.05 13.18
N GLY A 38 6.43 -5.85 12.68
CA GLY A 38 5.98 -5.62 11.30
C GLY A 38 4.60 -6.23 10.97
N VAL A 39 3.79 -6.59 11.98
CA VAL A 39 2.47 -7.21 11.79
C VAL A 39 1.42 -6.12 11.60
N PHE A 40 0.75 -6.15 10.46
CA PHE A 40 -0.36 -5.26 10.13
C PHE A 40 -1.54 -6.07 9.58
N ARG A 41 -2.71 -5.45 9.52
CA ARG A 41 -3.80 -5.95 8.68
C ARG A 41 -4.51 -4.83 7.95
N ILE A 42 -5.24 -5.23 6.92
CA ILE A 42 -6.16 -4.39 6.18
C ILE A 42 -7.49 -4.35 6.93
N VAL A 43 -8.15 -3.19 6.91
CA VAL A 43 -9.47 -3.01 7.52
C VAL A 43 -10.53 -3.72 6.68
N PRO A 44 -11.50 -4.44 7.29
CA PRO A 44 -12.60 -5.06 6.57
C PRO A 44 -13.28 -4.09 5.59
N GLY A 45 -13.52 -4.55 4.36
CA GLY A 45 -14.09 -3.74 3.27
C GLY A 45 -13.10 -2.85 2.50
N GLN A 46 -11.91 -2.55 3.05
CA GLN A 46 -11.00 -1.55 2.47
C GLN A 46 -9.98 -2.10 1.45
N SER A 47 -9.93 -3.43 1.28
CA SER A 47 -9.04 -4.10 0.33
C SER A 47 -9.18 -3.60 -1.12
N LYS A 48 -10.40 -3.30 -1.56
CA LYS A 48 -10.69 -2.71 -2.89
C LYS A 48 -10.08 -1.32 -3.05
N ASN A 49 -10.10 -0.50 -2.00
CA ASN A 49 -9.56 0.87 -2.04
C ASN A 49 -8.03 0.87 -2.08
N ILE A 50 -7.37 0.01 -1.30
CA ILE A 50 -5.90 -0.16 -1.36
C ILE A 50 -5.48 -0.66 -2.76
N ALA A 51 -6.20 -1.62 -3.33
CA ALA A 51 -5.95 -2.10 -4.69
C ALA A 51 -6.12 -1.00 -5.75
N ARG A 52 -7.13 -0.12 -5.61
CA ARG A 52 -7.33 1.04 -6.49
C ARG A 52 -6.17 2.04 -6.40
N LEU A 53 -5.74 2.39 -5.18
CA LEU A 53 -4.58 3.27 -4.94
C LEU A 53 -3.30 2.68 -5.54
N TRP A 54 -3.08 1.37 -5.38
CA TRP A 54 -1.96 0.67 -6.01
C TRP A 54 -2.05 0.67 -7.54
N GLY A 55 -3.24 0.43 -8.09
CA GLY A 55 -3.53 0.52 -9.52
C GLY A 55 -3.18 1.89 -10.09
N MET A 56 -3.60 2.97 -9.42
CA MET A 56 -3.23 4.35 -9.78
C MET A 56 -1.71 4.54 -9.75
N LYS A 57 -1.02 4.10 -8.67
CA LYS A 57 0.45 4.22 -8.52
C LYS A 57 1.25 3.41 -9.55
N LYS A 58 0.64 2.41 -10.20
CA LYS A 58 1.25 1.57 -11.25
C LYS A 58 0.68 1.81 -12.66
N ASN A 59 -0.19 2.81 -12.84
CA ASN A 59 -0.97 3.04 -14.06
C ASN A 59 -1.69 1.77 -14.60
N ASN A 60 -2.25 0.96 -13.69
CA ASN A 60 -3.00 -0.25 -14.00
C ASN A 60 -4.43 -0.16 -13.43
N PRO A 61 -5.43 0.27 -14.22
CA PRO A 61 -6.82 0.40 -13.76
C PRO A 61 -7.49 -0.95 -13.47
N THR A 62 -6.94 -2.07 -13.94
CA THR A 62 -7.47 -3.42 -13.72
C THR A 62 -6.97 -4.08 -12.43
N MET A 63 -6.26 -3.33 -11.58
CA MET A 63 -5.68 -3.84 -10.34
C MET A 63 -6.77 -4.26 -9.35
N THR A 64 -6.68 -5.50 -8.85
CA THR A 64 -7.54 -6.03 -7.80
C THR A 64 -6.71 -6.42 -6.58
N PHE A 65 -7.36 -6.57 -5.43
CA PHE A 65 -6.67 -6.99 -4.21
C PHE A 65 -6.03 -8.38 -4.38
N ASP A 66 -6.66 -9.29 -5.12
CA ASP A 66 -6.11 -10.62 -5.37
C ASP A 66 -4.85 -10.55 -6.24
N LYS A 67 -4.86 -9.75 -7.32
CA LYS A 67 -3.69 -9.49 -8.17
C LYS A 67 -2.55 -8.86 -7.36
N MET A 68 -2.87 -7.85 -6.55
CA MET A 68 -1.92 -7.14 -5.70
C MET A 68 -1.30 -8.08 -4.65
N SER A 69 -2.12 -8.79 -3.88
CA SER A 69 -1.65 -9.69 -2.81
C SER A 69 -0.87 -10.90 -3.31
N ARG A 70 -1.00 -11.30 -4.59
CA ARG A 70 -0.08 -12.29 -5.21
C ARG A 70 1.37 -11.80 -5.18
N SER A 71 1.62 -10.50 -5.30
CA SER A 71 2.96 -9.90 -5.28
C SER A 71 3.51 -9.61 -3.88
N LEU A 72 2.82 -10.07 -2.82
CA LEU A 72 3.29 -10.07 -1.42
C LEU A 72 3.62 -11.48 -0.92
N ARG A 73 3.39 -12.52 -1.73
CA ARG A 73 3.73 -13.91 -1.45
C ARG A 73 4.99 -14.31 -2.20
#